data_AF-A0A6A4T5X3-F1
#
_entry.id   AF-A0A6A4T5X3-F1
#
_cell.length_a   1.000
_cell.length_b   1.000
_cell.length_c   1.000
_cell.angle_alpha   90.00
_cell.angle_beta   90.00
_cell.angle_gamma   90.00
#
_symmetry.space_group_name_H-M   'P 1'
#
loop_
_entity.id
_entity.type
_entity.pdbx_description
1 polymer ?
#
loop_
_entity_poly.entity_id
_entity_poly.type
_entity_poly.pdbx_seq_one_letter_code
_entity_poly.pdbx_strand_id
1 'polypeptide(L)'
;KNYDEADEDCKHVLVEEIARGDGSLQVSLRSMLLDGSLREVASILSKALYGEHMNGIVAKDLSRLKMLLSEIEAINRDMAPEYTDDQEEEVQDGWQFRPPPRGVTSSEEYTLCKRYLEQGLCRYGAQCTSAHSQEELMEWQKRYASRLIRLKQQQESKHFTENYMETLIEKWMNSLSPEKVLSDFLEGVNVETSSSLSLTVTTKKSSHSWTFSLFCKPARKLHRIALLYDAHRPHFFITGVSAGERLQAAPNACQEWTPGEQTAYNGLDNCLYKVAVSFSTEIFGTFRQTVVFDFGSEPVLMQRIMVDAASIEDLEHLMAARQQLLITAKRWDSSCKTIVEFTPNETMADLERSLLSRYQIPLSADQLFTQSVLDKTLTKDNYQARLHDLLYIEEIAQYKEVSKFNIKVNLQLVNSFMLTGISVGAKYAQNGQLFARFKLTETLSEDTLAGRLVMTKVHSVLVLPLAREGFSSHPPPGVKERVYEAVIEEKTKEYIFLRICKDCCVELGLLPDRELQ
;
A
#
# COMPACT_ATOMS: atom_id res chain seq x y z
N LYS A 1 -11.62 25.09 -37.27
CA LYS A 1 -12.73 24.32 -37.87
C LYS A 1 -12.28 23.01 -38.52
N ASN A 2 -10.99 22.80 -38.81
CA ASN A 2 -10.38 21.49 -39.00
C ASN A 2 -9.41 21.22 -37.85
N TYR A 3 -9.93 20.84 -36.69
CA TYR A 3 -9.09 20.59 -35.51
C TYR A 3 -8.24 19.33 -35.68
N ASP A 4 -8.76 18.31 -36.36
CA ASP A 4 -8.06 17.03 -36.55
C ASP A 4 -6.88 17.17 -37.53
N GLU A 5 -7.02 18.03 -38.55
CA GLU A 5 -5.94 18.32 -39.51
C GLU A 5 -4.84 19.16 -38.84
N ALA A 6 -5.20 20.11 -37.97
CA ALA A 6 -4.26 20.88 -37.17
C ALA A 6 -3.54 20.05 -36.10
N ASP A 7 -4.19 19.02 -35.54
CA ASP A 7 -3.58 18.09 -34.58
C ASP A 7 -2.56 17.16 -35.26
N GLU A 8 -2.86 16.67 -36.47
CA GLU A 8 -1.90 15.88 -37.26
C GLU A 8 -0.72 16.73 -37.77
N ASP A 9 -0.96 17.97 -38.25
CA ASP A 9 0.12 18.90 -38.61
C ASP A 9 1.03 19.21 -37.40
N CYS A 10 0.46 19.41 -36.20
CA CYS A 10 1.22 19.63 -34.97
C CYS A 10 2.11 18.44 -34.59
N LYS A 11 1.63 17.20 -34.76
CA LYS A 11 2.44 16.00 -34.50
C LYS A 11 3.62 15.91 -35.45
N HIS A 12 3.44 16.27 -36.72
CA HIS A 12 4.53 16.27 -37.70
C HIS A 12 5.56 17.38 -37.44
N VAL A 13 5.11 18.60 -37.12
CA VAL A 13 6.00 19.76 -36.86
C VAL A 13 6.83 19.56 -35.59
N LEU A 14 6.22 19.09 -34.49
CA LEU A 14 6.94 18.86 -33.24
C LEU A 14 7.96 17.72 -33.36
N VAL A 15 7.63 16.66 -34.09
CA VAL A 15 8.55 15.54 -34.30
C VAL A 15 9.70 15.91 -35.24
N GLU A 16 9.45 16.67 -36.32
CA GLU A 16 10.51 17.15 -37.21
C GLU A 16 11.46 18.16 -36.54
N GLU A 17 10.94 19.10 -35.74
CA GLU A 17 11.77 20.10 -35.04
C GLU A 17 12.57 19.50 -33.88
N ILE A 18 12.01 18.54 -33.14
CA ILE A 18 12.75 17.79 -32.10
C ILE A 18 13.85 16.93 -32.75
N ALA A 19 13.61 16.38 -33.95
CA ALA A 19 14.61 15.61 -34.69
C ALA A 19 15.72 16.49 -35.31
N ARG A 20 15.45 17.77 -35.62
CA ARG A 20 16.44 18.72 -36.15
C ARG A 20 17.40 19.25 -35.07
N GLY A 21 16.93 19.44 -33.84
CA GLY A 21 17.79 19.74 -32.68
C GLY A 21 18.54 21.07 -32.72
N ASP A 22 18.19 21.99 -33.64
CA ASP A 22 18.86 23.28 -33.86
C ASP A 22 18.26 24.44 -33.03
N GLY A 23 17.19 24.18 -32.28
CA GLY A 23 16.53 25.16 -31.39
C GLY A 23 15.64 26.18 -32.12
N SER A 24 15.34 25.99 -33.41
CA SER A 24 14.57 26.94 -34.23
C SER A 24 13.19 27.25 -33.64
N LEU A 25 12.51 26.22 -33.11
CA LEU A 25 11.22 26.34 -32.45
C LEU A 25 11.30 27.24 -31.20
N GLN A 26 12.34 27.08 -30.38
CA GLN A 26 12.52 27.87 -29.14
C GLN A 26 12.81 29.34 -29.45
N VAL A 27 13.57 29.61 -30.52
CA VAL A 27 13.85 30.97 -31.01
C VAL A 27 12.59 31.63 -31.58
N SER A 28 11.78 30.89 -32.35
CA SER A 28 10.53 31.40 -32.92
C SER A 28 9.50 31.70 -31.81
N LEU A 29 9.35 30.81 -30.83
CA LEU A 29 8.49 31.03 -29.66
C LEU A 29 8.96 32.23 -28.82
N ARG A 30 10.28 32.43 -28.66
CA ARG A 30 10.85 33.60 -27.97
C ARG A 30 10.56 34.90 -28.73
N SER A 31 10.67 34.90 -30.06
CA SER A 31 10.32 36.07 -30.89
C SER A 31 8.84 36.42 -30.77
N MET A 32 7.96 35.43 -30.83
CA MET A 32 6.50 35.60 -30.70
C MET A 32 6.07 36.00 -29.27
N LEU A 33 6.87 35.68 -28.25
CA LEU A 33 6.61 36.16 -26.90
C LEU A 33 7.05 37.62 -26.72
N LEU A 34 8.16 38.01 -27.36
CA LEU A 34 8.69 39.37 -27.33
C LEU A 34 7.86 40.37 -28.15
N ASP A 35 7.30 39.95 -29.28
CA ASP A 35 6.38 40.78 -30.08
C ASP A 35 4.95 40.83 -29.50
N GLY A 36 4.69 40.05 -28.44
CA GLY A 36 3.46 40.04 -27.67
C GLY A 36 2.36 39.12 -28.20
N SER A 37 2.58 38.43 -29.33
CA SER A 37 1.58 37.56 -29.95
C SER A 37 1.22 36.33 -29.11
N LEU A 38 2.13 35.84 -28.27
CA LEU A 38 1.88 34.69 -27.35
C LEU A 38 1.52 35.09 -25.91
N ARG A 39 1.46 36.39 -25.60
CA ARG A 39 1.31 36.88 -24.22
C ARG A 39 0.01 36.45 -23.56
N GLU A 40 -1.08 36.44 -24.32
CA GLU A 40 -2.40 36.06 -23.82
C GLU A 40 -2.49 34.54 -23.57
N VAL A 41 -1.88 33.73 -24.44
CA VAL A 41 -1.77 32.27 -24.27
C VAL A 41 -0.93 31.91 -23.03
N ALA A 42 0.21 32.59 -22.81
CA ALA A 42 1.04 32.39 -21.62
C ALA A 42 0.30 32.77 -20.32
N SER A 43 -0.44 33.87 -20.34
CA SER A 43 -1.27 34.33 -19.21
C SER A 43 -2.41 33.34 -18.89
N ILE A 44 -3.06 32.79 -19.92
CA ILE A 44 -4.13 31.80 -19.74
C ILE A 44 -3.55 30.47 -19.22
N LEU A 45 -2.45 29.96 -19.79
CA LEU A 45 -1.81 28.73 -19.34
C LEU A 45 -1.25 28.82 -17.92
N SER A 46 -0.76 29.98 -17.51
CA SER A 46 -0.27 30.18 -16.13
C SER A 46 -1.41 30.08 -15.10
N LYS A 47 -2.63 30.52 -15.45
CA LYS A 47 -3.83 30.49 -14.61
C LYS A 47 -4.61 29.17 -14.68
N ALA A 48 -4.74 28.56 -15.87
CA ALA A 48 -5.61 27.40 -16.10
C ALA A 48 -5.09 26.08 -15.47
N LEU A 49 -3.80 25.98 -15.17
CA LEU A 49 -3.21 24.80 -14.51
C LEU A 49 -3.36 24.81 -12.98
N TYR A 50 -4.06 25.80 -12.40
CA TYR A 50 -4.52 25.76 -11.01
C TYR A 50 -5.96 25.23 -10.97
N GLY A 51 -6.11 23.90 -10.89
CA GLY A 51 -7.31 23.32 -10.27
C GLY A 51 -8.31 22.53 -11.14
N GLU A 52 -8.12 22.30 -12.45
CA GLU A 52 -9.03 21.46 -13.24
C GLU A 52 -8.38 20.24 -13.93
N HIS A 53 -9.10 19.11 -13.94
CA HIS A 53 -8.68 17.84 -14.54
C HIS A 53 -8.80 17.86 -16.08
N MET A 54 -7.67 17.90 -16.77
CA MET A 54 -7.57 17.75 -18.23
C MET A 54 -7.02 16.36 -18.60
N ASN A 55 -7.41 15.83 -19.76
CA ASN A 55 -6.96 14.52 -20.26
C ASN A 55 -5.42 14.45 -20.38
N GLY A 56 -4.84 13.32 -19.93
CA GLY A 56 -3.41 13.22 -19.55
C GLY A 56 -2.36 13.45 -20.65
N ILE A 57 -2.71 13.37 -21.93
CA ILE A 57 -1.77 13.67 -23.03
C ILE A 57 -1.71 15.19 -23.27
N VAL A 58 -2.86 15.84 -23.41
CA VAL A 58 -2.98 17.30 -23.59
C VAL A 58 -2.43 18.06 -22.38
N ALA A 59 -2.62 17.53 -21.16
CA ALA A 59 -2.07 18.12 -19.95
C ALA A 59 -0.53 18.12 -19.92
N LYS A 60 0.12 17.09 -20.48
CA LYS A 60 1.57 16.95 -20.48
C LYS A 60 2.24 17.91 -21.46
N ASP A 61 1.67 18.05 -22.66
CA ASP A 61 2.22 18.94 -23.70
C ASP A 61 1.99 20.41 -23.36
N LEU A 62 0.83 20.77 -22.79
CA LEU A 62 0.56 22.13 -22.30
C LEU A 62 1.41 22.50 -21.08
N SER A 63 1.69 21.55 -20.18
CA SER A 63 2.59 21.76 -19.05
C SER A 63 4.04 21.97 -19.50
N ARG A 64 4.50 21.22 -20.52
CA ARG A 64 5.81 21.43 -21.13
C ARG A 64 5.91 22.79 -21.82
N LEU A 65 4.88 23.19 -22.56
CA LEU A 65 4.82 24.52 -23.18
C LEU A 65 4.85 25.64 -22.13
N LYS A 66 4.15 25.48 -21.00
CA LYS A 66 4.20 26.42 -19.87
C LYS A 66 5.60 26.54 -19.26
N MET A 67 6.30 25.42 -19.05
CA MET A 67 7.66 25.42 -18.52
C MET A 67 8.62 26.10 -19.49
N LEU A 68 8.57 25.77 -20.78
CA LEU A 68 9.38 26.42 -21.82
C LEU A 68 9.13 27.93 -21.90
N LEU A 69 7.88 28.38 -21.85
CA LEU A 69 7.56 29.82 -21.83
C LEU A 69 8.08 30.51 -20.55
N SER A 70 8.00 29.85 -19.40
CA SER A 70 8.50 30.38 -18.11
C SER A 70 10.03 30.46 -18.07
N GLU A 71 10.72 29.48 -18.66
CA GLU A 71 12.18 29.47 -18.81
C GLU A 71 12.64 30.59 -19.75
N ILE A 72 11.94 30.80 -20.87
CA ILE A 72 12.23 31.91 -21.80
C ILE A 72 12.01 33.27 -21.12
N GLU A 73 10.98 33.43 -20.28
CA GLU A 73 10.77 34.65 -19.48
C GLU A 73 11.84 34.85 -18.39
N ALA A 74 12.35 33.76 -17.79
CA ALA A 74 13.44 33.82 -16.82
C ALA A 74 14.77 34.23 -17.46
N ILE A 75 15.13 33.66 -18.61
CA ILE A 75 16.35 34.01 -19.36
C ILE A 75 16.31 35.47 -19.83
N ASN A 76 15.13 36.00 -20.17
CA ASN A 76 14.98 37.43 -20.50
C ASN A 76 15.16 38.37 -19.29
N ARG A 77 15.01 37.89 -18.05
CA ARG A 77 15.32 38.67 -16.83
C ARG A 77 16.82 38.69 -16.51
N ASP A 78 17.55 37.63 -16.87
CA ASP A 78 19.00 37.50 -16.65
C ASP A 78 19.87 38.32 -17.63
N MET A 79 19.29 38.92 -18.67
CA MET A 79 20.01 39.76 -19.66
C MET A 79 19.91 41.27 -19.42
N ALA A 80 19.43 41.72 -18.26
CA ALA A 80 19.49 43.14 -17.87
C ALA A 80 20.85 43.43 -17.20
N PRO A 81 21.58 44.51 -17.56
CA PRO A 81 22.96 44.69 -17.15
C PRO A 81 23.10 45.15 -15.69
N GLU A 82 24.17 44.64 -15.06
CA GLU A 82 24.65 44.91 -13.71
C GLU A 82 24.81 46.42 -13.41
N TYR A 83 24.36 46.81 -12.21
CA TYR A 83 25.02 47.85 -11.43
C TYR A 83 25.27 47.31 -10.03
N THR A 84 26.55 47.31 -9.68
CA THR A 84 27.12 46.98 -8.37
C THR A 84 26.66 47.96 -7.30
N ASP A 85 26.11 47.45 -6.20
CA ASP A 85 26.49 47.95 -4.87
C ASP A 85 26.28 46.83 -3.84
N ASP A 86 27.36 46.49 -3.15
CA ASP A 86 27.39 45.59 -2.02
C ASP A 86 26.65 46.26 -0.85
N GLN A 87 25.38 45.90 -0.66
CA GLN A 87 24.72 46.01 0.65
C GLN A 87 24.01 44.69 0.92
N GLU A 88 24.64 43.88 1.77
CA GLU A 88 23.93 42.90 2.59
C GLU A 88 22.89 43.64 3.43
N GLU A 89 21.71 43.88 2.87
CA GLU A 89 20.51 44.15 3.67
C GLU A 89 20.08 42.82 4.30
N GLU A 90 20.62 42.59 5.48
CA GLU A 90 19.98 41.81 6.53
C GLU A 90 18.50 42.26 6.60
N VAL A 91 17.57 41.47 6.03
CA VAL A 91 16.13 41.72 6.16
C VAL A 91 15.75 41.50 7.62
N GLN A 92 15.95 42.54 8.42
CA GLN A 92 15.45 42.69 9.76
C GLN A 92 13.94 42.85 9.62
N ASP A 93 13.22 41.73 9.79
CA ASP A 93 11.78 41.62 9.55
C ASP A 93 11.01 42.40 10.63
N GLY A 94 10.86 43.71 10.40
CA GLY A 94 10.16 44.66 11.28
C GLY A 94 8.65 44.50 11.21
N TRP A 95 8.15 43.35 11.65
CA TRP A 95 6.72 43.06 11.65
C TRP A 95 5.94 44.03 12.55
N GLN A 96 4.93 44.68 12.00
CA GLN A 96 4.26 45.80 12.67
C GLN A 96 2.98 45.38 13.39
N PHE A 97 2.42 44.22 13.04
CA PHE A 97 1.18 43.73 13.62
C PHE A 97 1.41 42.56 14.58
N ARG A 98 0.36 42.20 15.31
CA ARG A 98 0.40 41.08 16.27
C ARG A 98 0.62 39.75 15.53
N PRO A 99 1.20 38.73 16.17
CA PRO A 99 1.46 37.45 15.52
C PRO A 99 0.17 36.70 15.16
N PRO A 100 0.16 35.90 14.07
CA PRO A 100 -1.00 35.11 13.68
C PRO A 100 -1.33 34.02 14.72
N PRO A 101 -2.61 33.61 14.82
CA PRO A 101 -3.04 32.54 15.73
C PRO A 101 -2.33 31.21 15.39
N ARG A 102 -1.98 30.48 16.43
CA ARG A 102 -1.31 29.17 16.30
C ARG A 102 -2.32 28.12 15.85
N GLY A 103 -1.89 27.20 14.98
CA GLY A 103 -2.70 26.05 14.54
C GLY A 103 -3.43 26.22 13.21
N VAL A 104 -3.30 27.37 12.54
CA VAL A 104 -3.85 27.60 11.20
C VAL A 104 -3.00 26.88 10.14
N THR A 105 -3.65 26.10 9.28
CA THR A 105 -2.98 25.21 8.31
C THR A 105 -3.00 25.73 6.87
N SER A 106 -3.77 26.77 6.57
CA SER A 106 -3.86 27.40 5.24
C SER A 106 -3.89 28.93 5.34
N SER A 107 -3.36 29.63 4.33
CA SER A 107 -3.43 31.10 4.24
C SER A 107 -4.84 31.65 4.04
N GLU A 108 -5.76 30.81 3.54
CA GLU A 108 -7.16 31.16 3.27
C GLU A 108 -8.05 31.10 4.53
N GLU A 109 -7.57 30.45 5.60
CA GLU A 109 -8.29 30.36 6.88
C GLU A 109 -8.20 31.67 7.69
N TYR A 110 -7.26 32.57 7.35
CA TYR A 110 -7.19 33.88 8.00
C TYR A 110 -8.32 34.78 7.52
N THR A 111 -9.09 35.32 8.47
CA THR A 111 -10.28 36.13 8.21
C THR A 111 -10.25 37.44 9.00
N LEU A 112 -10.97 38.45 8.51
CA LEU A 112 -11.12 39.74 9.19
C LEU A 112 -12.12 39.67 10.35
N CYS A 113 -11.81 40.35 11.44
CA CYS A 113 -12.66 40.50 12.60
C CYS A 113 -13.74 41.55 12.32
N LYS A 114 -14.92 41.10 11.88
CA LYS A 114 -16.08 41.97 11.57
C LYS A 114 -16.39 42.96 12.69
N ARG A 115 -16.33 42.51 13.94
CA ARG A 115 -16.66 43.32 15.12
C ARG A 115 -15.67 44.46 15.35
N TYR A 116 -14.37 44.23 15.08
CA TYR A 116 -13.36 45.30 15.17
C TYR A 116 -13.51 46.30 14.02
N LEU A 117 -13.78 45.83 12.80
CA LEU A 117 -13.98 46.69 11.64
C LEU A 117 -15.21 47.59 11.77
N GLU A 118 -16.30 47.08 12.34
CA GLU A 118 -17.55 47.82 12.49
C GLU A 118 -17.56 48.78 13.69
N GLN A 119 -16.87 48.45 14.79
CA GLN A 119 -16.99 49.16 16.07
C GLN A 119 -15.65 49.75 16.58
N GLY A 120 -14.53 49.48 15.91
CA GLY A 120 -13.18 49.85 16.34
C GLY A 120 -12.70 49.13 17.61
N LEU A 121 -13.51 48.22 18.18
CA LEU A 121 -13.29 47.61 19.48
C LEU A 121 -13.60 46.10 19.43
N CYS A 122 -12.60 45.28 19.73
CA CYS A 122 -12.76 43.83 19.84
C CYS A 122 -12.58 43.38 21.29
N ARG A 123 -13.58 42.68 21.84
CA ARG A 123 -13.54 42.14 23.21
C ARG A 123 -12.41 41.13 23.44
N TYR A 124 -11.88 40.53 22.37
CA TYR A 124 -10.79 39.54 22.44
C TYR A 124 -9.40 40.16 22.28
N GLY A 125 -9.30 41.45 21.94
CA GLY A 125 -8.04 42.20 21.87
C GLY A 125 -6.92 41.45 21.12
N ALA A 126 -5.73 41.38 21.72
CA ALA A 126 -4.58 40.69 21.15
C ALA A 126 -4.77 39.18 20.93
N GLN A 127 -5.74 38.56 21.62
CA GLN A 127 -6.05 37.13 21.54
C GLN A 127 -7.10 36.79 20.46
N CYS A 128 -7.59 37.77 19.69
CA CYS A 128 -8.57 37.51 18.63
C CYS A 128 -7.97 36.62 17.53
N THR A 129 -8.70 35.60 17.09
CA THR A 129 -8.23 34.71 16.01
C THR A 129 -8.46 35.26 14.60
N SER A 130 -9.11 36.42 14.48
CA SER A 130 -9.35 37.13 13.22
C SER A 130 -8.57 38.45 13.18
N ALA A 131 -8.09 38.87 12.02
CA ALA A 131 -7.30 40.09 11.83
C ALA A 131 -8.15 41.36 12.03
N HIS A 132 -7.60 42.37 12.70
CA HIS A 132 -8.29 43.63 13.02
C HIS A 132 -8.16 44.69 11.91
N SER A 133 -7.28 44.50 10.94
CA SER A 133 -7.22 45.33 9.72
C SER A 133 -6.83 44.50 8.49
N GLN A 134 -6.97 45.10 7.31
CA GLN A 134 -6.59 44.46 6.05
C GLN A 134 -5.06 44.28 5.96
N GLU A 135 -4.32 45.25 6.47
CA GLU A 135 -2.86 45.25 6.52
C GLU A 135 -2.35 44.14 7.45
N GLU A 136 -3.00 43.95 8.60
CA GLU A 136 -2.70 42.85 9.51
C GLU A 136 -2.96 41.48 8.87
N LEU A 137 -4.07 41.32 8.15
CA LEU A 137 -4.39 40.08 7.44
C LEU A 137 -3.33 39.74 6.39
N MET A 138 -2.92 40.74 5.59
CA MET A 138 -1.87 40.59 4.60
C MET A 138 -0.53 40.24 5.25
N GLU A 139 -0.19 40.85 6.39
CA GLU A 139 1.03 40.52 7.13
C GLU A 139 1.00 39.07 7.65
N TRP A 140 -0.14 38.59 8.16
CA TRP A 140 -0.28 37.20 8.58
C TRP A 140 -0.10 36.22 7.42
N GLN A 141 -0.69 36.50 6.27
CA GLN A 141 -0.51 35.69 5.05
C GLN A 141 0.94 35.72 4.55
N LYS A 142 1.60 36.88 4.60
CA LYS A 142 3.02 37.02 4.24
C LYS A 142 3.92 36.23 5.21
N ARG A 143 3.68 36.30 6.52
CA ARG A 143 4.38 35.49 7.54
C ARG A 143 4.19 33.99 7.29
N TYR A 144 2.98 33.58 6.90
CA TYR A 144 2.69 32.19 6.56
C TYR A 144 3.43 31.74 5.30
N ALA A 145 3.45 32.54 4.23
CA ALA A 145 4.21 32.27 3.02
C ALA A 145 5.72 32.20 3.29
N SER A 146 6.29 33.13 4.07
CA SER A 146 7.70 33.10 4.47
C SER A 146 8.03 31.85 5.31
N ARG A 147 7.11 31.42 6.19
CA ARG A 147 7.26 30.16 6.94
C ARG A 147 7.25 28.94 6.02
N LEU A 148 6.35 28.89 5.03
CA LEU A 148 6.30 27.81 4.06
C LEU A 148 7.55 27.78 3.17
N ILE A 149 8.03 28.94 2.72
CA ILE A 149 9.28 29.04 1.95
C ILE A 149 10.46 28.56 2.79
N ARG A 150 10.57 28.95 4.07
CA ARG A 150 11.61 28.43 4.98
C ARG A 150 11.50 26.93 5.22
N LEU A 151 10.29 26.40 5.36
CA LEU A 151 10.06 24.94 5.50
C LEU A 151 10.43 24.20 4.22
N LYS A 152 10.06 24.75 3.05
CA LYS A 152 10.40 24.22 1.74
C LYS A 152 11.89 24.30 1.47
N GLN A 153 12.56 25.39 1.81
CA GLN A 153 14.01 25.55 1.72
C GLN A 153 14.74 24.62 2.71
N GLN A 154 14.20 24.37 3.91
CA GLN A 154 14.74 23.35 4.84
C GLN A 154 14.50 21.91 4.37
N GLN A 155 13.46 21.67 3.56
CA GLN A 155 13.25 20.40 2.85
C GLN A 155 14.23 20.28 1.67
N GLU A 156 14.30 21.29 0.80
CA GLU A 156 15.16 21.38 -0.39
C GLU A 156 16.66 21.36 -0.07
N SER A 157 17.11 22.00 1.01
CA SER A 157 18.51 21.94 1.47
C SER A 157 18.91 20.60 2.12
N LYS A 158 17.97 19.65 2.26
CA LYS A 158 18.23 18.26 2.65
C LYS A 158 18.13 17.27 1.48
N HIS A 159 17.91 17.74 0.24
CA HIS A 159 17.77 16.88 -0.94
C HIS A 159 19.11 16.59 -1.66
N PHE A 160 19.89 15.66 -1.10
CA PHE A 160 20.83 14.84 -1.91
C PHE A 160 20.68 13.32 -1.66
N THR A 161 19.62 12.87 -1.01
CA THR A 161 19.30 11.44 -0.91
C THR A 161 17.87 11.23 -1.37
N GLU A 162 17.68 10.62 -2.54
CA GLU A 162 16.38 10.09 -2.98
C GLU A 162 15.84 9.17 -1.87
N ASN A 163 14.64 9.46 -1.35
CA ASN A 163 14.08 8.75 -0.21
C ASN A 163 13.58 7.36 -0.67
N TYR A 164 14.50 6.40 -0.78
CA TYR A 164 14.27 5.04 -1.28
C TYR A 164 13.02 4.37 -0.71
N MET A 165 12.73 4.61 0.57
CA MET A 165 11.53 4.08 1.23
C MET A 165 10.24 4.62 0.62
N GLU A 166 10.16 5.93 0.34
CA GLU A 166 9.00 6.55 -0.30
C GLU A 166 8.81 6.02 -1.72
N THR A 167 9.89 5.93 -2.50
CA THR A 167 9.83 5.37 -3.85
C THR A 167 9.41 3.90 -3.85
N LEU A 168 9.91 3.11 -2.90
CA LEU A 168 9.54 1.70 -2.76
C LEU A 168 8.08 1.54 -2.34
N ILE A 169 7.58 2.37 -1.41
CA ILE A 169 6.17 2.41 -1.00
C ILE A 169 5.29 2.81 -2.17
N GLU A 170 5.62 3.90 -2.88
CA GLU A 170 4.86 4.39 -4.02
C GLU A 170 4.77 3.32 -5.12
N LYS A 171 5.92 2.71 -5.46
CA LYS A 171 5.97 1.63 -6.45
C LYS A 171 5.15 0.42 -6.01
N TRP A 172 5.22 0.03 -4.74
CA TRP A 172 4.44 -1.08 -4.20
C TRP A 172 2.94 -0.77 -4.18
N MET A 173 2.55 0.45 -3.80
CA MET A 173 1.15 0.89 -3.74
C MET A 173 0.51 1.04 -5.13
N ASN A 174 1.30 1.46 -6.12
CA ASN A 174 0.83 1.72 -7.48
C ASN A 174 1.02 0.52 -8.43
N SER A 175 1.74 -0.53 -8.02
CA SER A 175 1.95 -1.73 -8.84
C SER A 175 0.68 -2.58 -8.94
N LEU A 176 0.41 -3.11 -10.14
CA LEU A 176 -0.62 -4.12 -10.36
C LEU A 176 -0.19 -5.53 -9.88
N SER A 177 1.10 -5.73 -9.63
CA SER A 177 1.68 -6.95 -9.06
C SER A 177 2.61 -6.58 -7.88
N PRO A 178 2.07 -6.19 -6.72
CA PRO A 178 2.84 -5.71 -5.56
C PRO A 178 3.81 -6.75 -5.00
N GLU A 179 3.50 -8.03 -5.13
CA GLU A 179 4.37 -9.16 -4.79
C GLU A 179 5.66 -9.21 -5.63
N LYS A 180 5.67 -8.57 -6.82
CA LYS A 180 6.88 -8.39 -7.63
C LYS A 180 7.71 -7.18 -7.19
N VAL A 181 7.21 -6.34 -6.29
CA VAL A 181 7.93 -5.21 -5.71
C VAL A 181 8.44 -5.56 -4.32
N LEU A 182 7.58 -6.10 -3.46
CA LEU A 182 7.90 -6.56 -2.10
C LEU A 182 7.38 -7.99 -1.90
N SER A 183 8.23 -8.89 -1.40
CA SER A 183 7.88 -10.29 -1.17
C SER A 183 8.39 -10.79 0.17
N ASP A 184 7.59 -11.64 0.84
CA ASP A 184 7.99 -12.33 2.07
C ASP A 184 8.99 -13.48 1.80
N PHE A 185 9.17 -13.85 0.52
CA PHE A 185 10.06 -14.93 0.07
C PHE A 185 10.87 -14.51 -1.16
N LEU A 186 12.16 -14.83 -1.18
CA LEU A 186 12.99 -14.75 -2.38
C LEU A 186 13.62 -16.11 -2.65
N GLU A 187 13.52 -16.57 -3.90
CA GLU A 187 14.19 -17.79 -4.33
C GLU A 187 15.70 -17.68 -4.07
N GLY A 188 16.29 -18.71 -3.45
CA GLY A 188 17.71 -18.73 -3.09
C GLY A 188 18.08 -17.93 -1.83
N VAL A 189 17.12 -17.38 -1.08
CA VAL A 189 17.37 -16.73 0.22
C VAL A 189 16.51 -17.41 1.30
N ASN A 190 17.16 -17.94 2.33
CA ASN A 190 16.50 -18.50 3.51
C ASN A 190 16.69 -17.55 4.70
N VAL A 191 15.61 -17.26 5.43
CA VAL A 191 15.59 -16.33 6.55
C VAL A 191 15.31 -17.09 7.84
N GLU A 192 16.23 -17.01 8.79
CA GLU A 192 16.03 -17.51 10.15
C GLU A 192 16.00 -16.35 11.15
N THR A 193 15.10 -16.41 12.14
CA THR A 193 14.91 -15.35 13.13
C THR A 193 15.21 -15.85 14.54
N SER A 194 15.89 -15.03 15.35
CA SER A 194 16.27 -15.40 16.73
C SER A 194 15.09 -15.58 17.70
N SER A 195 13.92 -15.01 17.36
CA SER A 195 12.71 -15.03 18.18
C SER A 195 11.47 -14.88 17.30
N SER A 196 10.29 -15.00 17.92
CA SER A 196 9.00 -14.77 17.23
C SER A 196 8.92 -13.34 16.67
N LEU A 197 8.40 -13.22 15.45
CA LEU A 197 8.16 -11.94 14.78
C LEU A 197 7.03 -11.13 15.43
N SER A 198 6.12 -11.79 16.16
CA SER A 198 5.08 -11.16 16.97
C SER A 198 5.32 -11.41 18.45
N LEU A 199 5.29 -10.35 19.26
CA LEU A 199 5.57 -10.39 20.70
C LEU A 199 4.52 -9.62 21.49
N THR A 200 4.24 -10.09 22.70
CA THR A 200 3.40 -9.38 23.66
C THR A 200 4.19 -9.12 24.93
N VAL A 201 4.17 -7.87 25.41
CA VAL A 201 4.88 -7.40 26.61
C VAL A 201 3.90 -6.74 27.57
N THR A 202 4.09 -6.96 28.88
CA THR A 202 3.14 -6.54 29.92
C THR A 202 3.52 -5.23 30.61
N THR A 203 4.67 -4.66 30.26
CA THR A 203 5.23 -3.46 30.88
C THR A 203 5.38 -2.34 29.87
N LYS A 204 5.03 -1.11 30.28
CA LYS A 204 5.21 0.09 29.45
C LYS A 204 6.64 0.28 28.99
N LYS A 205 7.60 0.09 29.91
CA LYS A 205 9.03 0.09 29.62
C LYS A 205 9.42 -1.31 29.19
N SER A 206 9.63 -1.50 27.89
CA SER A 206 10.03 -2.78 27.32
C SER A 206 10.96 -2.55 26.13
N SER A 207 11.85 -3.51 25.91
CA SER A 207 12.76 -3.50 24.77
C SER A 207 12.98 -4.93 24.31
N HIS A 208 13.11 -5.13 23.01
CA HIS A 208 13.38 -6.43 22.40
C HIS A 208 14.32 -6.28 21.21
N SER A 209 15.05 -7.33 20.85
CA SER A 209 15.92 -7.33 19.68
C SER A 209 15.79 -8.63 18.89
N TRP A 210 15.53 -8.50 17.59
CA TRP A 210 15.54 -9.60 16.63
C TRP A 210 16.87 -9.65 15.91
N THR A 211 17.34 -10.86 15.64
CA THR A 211 18.43 -11.10 14.69
C THR A 211 17.90 -11.92 13.53
N PHE A 212 17.95 -11.35 12.33
CA PHE A 212 17.62 -12.00 11.07
C PHE A 212 18.89 -12.57 10.46
N SER A 213 18.92 -13.88 10.21
CA SER A 213 20.01 -14.58 9.54
C SER A 213 19.59 -14.92 8.12
N LEU A 214 20.16 -14.23 7.13
CA LEU A 214 19.85 -14.37 5.71
C LEU A 214 20.90 -15.26 5.04
N PHE A 215 20.53 -16.51 4.76
CA PHE A 215 21.38 -17.47 4.04
C PHE A 215 21.06 -17.41 2.55
N CYS A 216 22.00 -16.91 1.75
CA CYS A 216 21.82 -16.78 0.30
C CYS A 216 22.61 -17.86 -0.44
N LYS A 217 21.92 -18.63 -1.30
CA LYS A 217 22.51 -19.63 -2.20
C LYS A 217 21.77 -19.56 -3.57
N PRO A 218 22.41 -19.08 -4.65
CA PRO A 218 23.80 -18.60 -4.71
C PRO A 218 24.02 -17.31 -3.91
N ALA A 219 25.29 -16.94 -3.68
CA ALA A 219 25.64 -15.70 -3.00
C ALA A 219 25.00 -14.48 -3.68
N ARG A 220 24.45 -13.55 -2.87
CA ARG A 220 23.81 -12.30 -3.33
C ARG A 220 24.28 -11.15 -2.47
N LYS A 221 24.58 -10.00 -3.10
CA LYS A 221 24.99 -8.80 -2.37
C LYS A 221 23.77 -8.12 -1.75
N LEU A 222 23.77 -7.95 -0.43
CA LEU A 222 22.81 -7.08 0.25
C LEU A 222 23.22 -5.62 0.04
N HIS A 223 22.40 -4.85 -0.67
CA HIS A 223 22.65 -3.46 -1.05
C HIS A 223 22.06 -2.47 -0.05
N ARG A 224 20.92 -2.81 0.58
CA ARG A 224 20.23 -1.92 1.50
C ARG A 224 19.40 -2.70 2.49
N ILE A 225 19.24 -2.14 3.69
CA ILE A 225 18.25 -2.57 4.68
C ILE A 225 17.51 -1.33 5.12
N ALA A 226 16.19 -1.39 5.20
CA ALA A 226 15.40 -0.25 5.69
C ALA A 226 14.22 -0.69 6.56
N LEU A 227 13.76 0.22 7.42
CA LEU A 227 12.50 0.11 8.15
C LEU A 227 11.45 0.91 7.40
N LEU A 228 10.49 0.21 6.78
CA LEU A 228 9.65 0.77 5.73
C LEU A 228 8.73 1.89 6.22
N TYR A 229 8.14 1.78 7.41
CA TYR A 229 7.12 2.71 7.89
C TYR A 229 7.65 3.67 8.96
N ASP A 230 7.33 4.95 8.81
CA ASP A 230 7.70 6.01 9.76
C ASP A 230 6.76 6.12 10.98
N ALA A 231 5.58 5.48 10.95
CA ALA A 231 4.55 5.62 11.99
C ALA A 231 5.05 5.33 13.42
N HIS A 232 6.01 4.42 13.55
CA HIS A 232 6.62 4.04 14.84
C HIS A 232 8.14 4.21 14.85
N ARG A 233 8.67 5.16 14.06
CA ARG A 233 10.10 5.47 13.96
C ARG A 233 10.84 5.60 15.30
N PRO A 234 10.27 6.20 16.36
CA PRO A 234 10.95 6.30 17.66
C PRO A 234 11.12 4.98 18.40
N HIS A 235 10.49 3.90 17.92
CA HIS A 235 10.44 2.62 18.62
C HIS A 235 11.29 1.53 17.98
N PHE A 236 11.62 1.62 16.69
CA PHE A 236 12.34 0.59 15.96
C PHE A 236 13.65 1.12 15.37
N PHE A 237 14.73 0.36 15.49
CA PHE A 237 16.04 0.76 14.96
C PHE A 237 16.86 -0.43 14.49
N ILE A 238 17.60 -0.28 13.40
CA ILE A 238 18.64 -1.22 12.99
C ILE A 238 19.84 -1.00 13.92
N THR A 239 20.31 -2.03 14.61
CA THR A 239 21.40 -1.93 15.59
C THR A 239 22.70 -2.52 15.11
N GLY A 240 22.66 -3.42 14.13
CA GLY A 240 23.88 -3.93 13.53
C GLY A 240 23.66 -4.81 12.32
N VAL A 241 24.67 -4.86 11.46
CA VAL A 241 24.68 -5.66 10.24
C VAL A 241 26.03 -6.35 10.11
N SER A 242 26.02 -7.61 9.70
CA SER A 242 27.24 -8.37 9.39
C SER A 242 27.07 -9.14 8.10
N ALA A 243 28.16 -9.22 7.33
CA ALA A 243 28.39 -10.22 6.31
C ALA A 243 29.45 -11.19 6.86
N GLY A 244 29.04 -12.25 7.55
CA GLY A 244 29.94 -13.17 8.28
C GLY A 244 29.81 -13.11 9.81
N GLU A 245 30.91 -13.38 10.54
CA GLU A 245 30.83 -13.64 11.99
C GLU A 245 30.78 -12.40 12.89
N ARG A 246 31.23 -11.22 12.44
CA ARG A 246 31.28 -10.00 13.27
C ARG A 246 30.22 -8.97 12.87
N LEU A 247 29.29 -8.69 13.80
CA LEU A 247 28.30 -7.61 13.75
C LEU A 247 28.99 -6.24 13.82
N GLN A 248 28.80 -5.44 12.77
CA GLN A 248 29.14 -4.03 12.77
C GLN A 248 27.97 -3.24 13.36
N ALA A 249 28.24 -2.39 14.35
CA ALA A 249 27.21 -1.55 14.94
C ALA A 249 26.70 -0.54 13.90
N ALA A 250 25.39 -0.43 13.77
CA ALA A 250 24.77 0.59 12.95
C ALA A 250 24.77 1.94 13.70
N PRO A 251 24.65 3.08 12.99
CA PRO A 251 24.52 4.39 13.62
C PRO A 251 23.34 4.44 14.62
N ASN A 252 23.42 5.35 15.59
CA ASN A 252 22.34 5.53 16.56
C ASN A 252 21.03 5.89 15.84
N ALA A 253 19.95 5.21 16.22
CA ALA A 253 18.62 5.35 15.62
C ALA A 253 18.55 5.08 14.11
N CYS A 254 19.43 4.23 13.58
CA CYS A 254 19.48 3.85 12.16
C CYS A 254 18.14 3.27 11.67
N GLN A 255 17.55 3.91 10.65
CA GLN A 255 16.37 3.42 9.92
C GLN A 255 16.75 2.79 8.57
N GLU A 256 17.93 3.12 8.06
CA GLU A 256 18.41 2.69 6.77
C GLU A 256 19.91 2.38 6.86
N TRP A 257 20.29 1.21 6.37
CA TRP A 257 21.67 0.76 6.29
C TRP A 257 22.05 0.49 4.84
N THR A 258 23.20 1.00 4.44
CA THR A 258 23.89 0.67 3.19
C THR A 258 25.31 0.18 3.50
N PRO A 259 25.85 -0.80 2.75
CA PRO A 259 27.22 -1.25 2.91
C PRO A 259 28.20 -0.10 2.64
N GLY A 260 29.20 0.09 3.50
CA GLY A 260 30.34 0.97 3.19
C GLY A 260 31.16 0.44 2.00
N GLU A 261 31.94 1.31 1.37
CA GLU A 261 32.70 1.07 0.12
C GLU A 261 33.67 -0.14 0.16
N GLN A 262 33.90 -0.77 1.32
CA GLN A 262 34.86 -1.87 1.51
C GLN A 262 34.23 -3.24 1.83
N THR A 263 33.11 -3.60 1.19
CA THR A 263 32.65 -5.00 1.20
C THR A 263 33.13 -5.71 -0.06
N ALA A 264 34.40 -6.14 -0.04
CA ALA A 264 34.95 -6.99 -1.07
C ALA A 264 34.16 -8.30 -1.14
N TYR A 265 33.71 -8.65 -2.35
CA TYR A 265 33.01 -9.90 -2.64
C TYR A 265 34.02 -11.05 -2.51
N ASN A 266 34.00 -11.75 -1.38
CA ASN A 266 34.71 -13.02 -1.27
C ASN A 266 33.95 -14.01 -2.13
N GLY A 267 34.58 -14.57 -3.16
CA GLY A 267 34.00 -15.49 -4.16
C GLY A 267 33.52 -16.84 -3.59
N LEU A 268 32.64 -16.79 -2.59
CA LEU A 268 31.95 -17.91 -1.97
C LEU A 268 30.67 -18.24 -2.75
N ASP A 269 30.34 -19.52 -2.86
CA ASP A 269 29.10 -19.99 -3.48
C ASP A 269 27.83 -19.58 -2.69
N ASN A 270 28.00 -19.20 -1.43
CA ASN A 270 26.94 -18.78 -0.51
C ASN A 270 27.40 -17.61 0.37
N CYS A 271 26.44 -16.83 0.88
CA CYS A 271 26.74 -15.77 1.85
C CYS A 271 25.70 -15.74 2.97
N LEU A 272 26.15 -15.37 4.18
CA LEU A 272 25.32 -15.22 5.36
C LEU A 272 25.38 -13.78 5.85
N TYR A 273 24.21 -13.15 5.92
CA TYR A 273 24.04 -11.86 6.60
C TYR A 273 23.37 -12.05 7.95
N LYS A 274 23.83 -11.35 8.98
CA LYS A 274 23.05 -11.19 10.22
C LYS A 274 22.70 -9.73 10.42
N VAL A 275 21.41 -9.45 10.58
CA VAL A 275 20.85 -8.12 10.77
C VAL A 275 20.14 -8.07 12.12
N ALA A 276 20.56 -7.15 12.98
CA ALA A 276 19.95 -6.91 14.27
C ALA A 276 19.00 -5.70 14.19
N VAL A 277 17.75 -5.89 14.62
CA VAL A 277 16.73 -4.85 14.71
C VAL A 277 16.22 -4.81 16.14
N SER A 278 16.22 -3.64 16.76
CA SER A 278 15.78 -3.43 18.14
C SER A 278 14.46 -2.68 18.17
N PHE A 279 13.63 -3.02 19.15
CA PHE A 279 12.44 -2.31 19.56
C PHE A 279 12.58 -1.78 20.99
N SER A 280 12.04 -0.59 21.27
CA SER A 280 11.88 -0.08 22.63
C SER A 280 10.67 0.86 22.75
N THR A 281 9.91 0.73 23.83
CA THR A 281 8.78 1.62 24.15
C THR A 281 8.75 1.98 25.63
N GLU A 282 8.10 3.10 25.94
CA GLU A 282 7.72 3.53 27.30
C GLU A 282 6.20 3.72 27.44
N ILE A 283 5.43 3.32 26.42
CA ILE A 283 3.98 3.42 26.38
C ILE A 283 3.37 2.07 26.02
N PHE A 284 2.12 1.87 26.46
CA PHE A 284 1.29 0.79 25.92
C PHE A 284 0.83 1.16 24.50
N GLY A 285 0.62 0.15 23.67
CA GLY A 285 0.29 0.30 22.27
C GLY A 285 0.70 -0.91 21.45
N THR A 286 0.19 -0.96 20.22
CA THR A 286 0.64 -1.92 19.21
C THR A 286 1.57 -1.21 18.24
N PHE A 287 2.72 -1.83 17.99
CA PHE A 287 3.78 -1.30 17.16
C PHE A 287 4.06 -2.28 16.02
N ARG A 288 3.84 -1.85 14.78
CA ARG A 288 4.09 -2.65 13.58
C ARG A 288 5.22 -2.05 12.76
N GLN A 289 6.11 -2.89 12.23
CA GLN A 289 7.16 -2.45 11.33
C GLN A 289 7.45 -3.51 10.26
N THR A 290 7.86 -3.07 9.08
CA THR A 290 8.32 -3.94 8.01
C THR A 290 9.80 -3.69 7.76
N VAL A 291 10.62 -4.70 7.97
CA VAL A 291 12.05 -4.68 7.66
C VAL A 291 12.23 -5.13 6.22
N VAL A 292 12.85 -4.32 5.38
CA VAL A 292 13.15 -4.66 3.98
C VAL A 292 14.63 -4.93 3.78
N PHE A 293 14.95 -5.95 2.98
CA PHE A 293 16.31 -6.38 2.62
C PHE A 293 16.44 -6.37 1.09
N ASP A 294 17.16 -5.37 0.58
CA ASP A 294 17.31 -5.14 -0.85
C ASP A 294 18.61 -5.77 -1.37
N PHE A 295 18.48 -6.74 -2.27
CA PHE A 295 19.60 -7.39 -2.93
C PHE A 295 19.97 -6.76 -4.28
N GLY A 296 19.42 -5.57 -4.60
CA GLY A 296 19.65 -4.83 -5.83
C GLY A 296 18.72 -5.25 -6.98
N SER A 297 17.70 -6.06 -6.68
CA SER A 297 16.74 -6.58 -7.65
C SER A 297 15.37 -6.74 -7.01
N GLU A 298 14.33 -6.57 -7.81
CA GLU A 298 12.95 -6.83 -7.40
C GLU A 298 12.54 -8.29 -7.63
N PRO A 299 11.69 -8.88 -6.75
CA PRO A 299 11.12 -8.25 -5.56
C PRO A 299 12.13 -8.05 -4.43
N VAL A 300 11.93 -6.99 -3.63
CA VAL A 300 12.68 -6.74 -2.39
C VAL A 300 12.13 -7.64 -1.29
N LEU A 301 13.02 -8.30 -0.53
CA LEU A 301 12.60 -9.18 0.57
C LEU A 301 12.07 -8.34 1.72
N MET A 302 10.94 -8.73 2.31
CA MET A 302 10.40 -8.09 3.51
C MET A 302 10.16 -9.09 4.64
N GLN A 303 10.23 -8.60 5.88
CA GLN A 303 9.84 -9.31 7.10
C GLN A 303 9.03 -8.37 7.99
N ARG A 304 7.86 -8.83 8.45
CA ARG A 304 6.96 -8.03 9.29
C ARG A 304 7.18 -8.38 10.76
N ILE A 305 7.38 -7.36 11.59
CA ILE A 305 7.50 -7.50 13.05
C ILE A 305 6.40 -6.71 13.76
N MET A 306 5.96 -7.24 14.90
CA MET A 306 4.89 -6.67 15.72
C MET A 306 5.21 -6.79 17.21
N VAL A 307 4.93 -5.74 17.96
CA VAL A 307 4.94 -5.76 19.43
C VAL A 307 3.66 -5.18 19.98
N ASP A 308 2.97 -5.94 20.83
CA ASP A 308 1.86 -5.47 21.65
C ASP A 308 2.35 -5.20 23.07
N ALA A 309 2.36 -3.93 23.49
CA ALA A 309 2.58 -3.54 24.87
C ALA A 309 1.24 -3.25 25.53
N ALA A 310 0.78 -4.13 26.43
CA ALA A 310 -0.51 -4.03 27.11
C ALA A 310 -0.38 -4.25 28.63
N SER A 311 -1.38 -3.82 29.41
CA SER A 311 -1.44 -4.10 30.85
C SER A 311 -1.77 -5.58 31.13
N ILE A 312 -1.58 -6.06 32.36
CA ILE A 312 -1.91 -7.46 32.73
C ILE A 312 -3.43 -7.71 32.63
N GLU A 313 -4.25 -6.74 33.03
CA GLU A 313 -5.72 -6.83 32.92
C GLU A 313 -6.17 -6.88 31.46
N ASP A 314 -5.61 -5.99 30.63
CA ASP A 314 -5.85 -5.99 29.18
C ASP A 314 -5.34 -7.29 28.53
N LEU A 315 -4.21 -7.83 29.00
CA LEU A 315 -3.65 -9.09 28.51
C LEU A 315 -4.61 -10.27 28.74
N GLU A 316 -5.29 -10.34 29.88
CA GLU A 316 -6.29 -11.41 30.11
C GLU A 316 -7.45 -11.33 29.11
N HIS A 317 -7.91 -10.12 28.79
CA HIS A 317 -8.91 -9.90 27.75
C HIS A 317 -8.37 -10.27 26.35
N LEU A 318 -7.13 -9.89 26.03
CA LEU A 318 -6.44 -10.28 24.80
C LEU A 318 -6.32 -11.80 24.70
N MET A 319 -5.89 -12.48 25.76
CA MET A 319 -5.70 -13.94 25.80
C MET A 319 -7.03 -14.69 25.70
N ALA A 320 -8.09 -14.21 26.34
CA ALA A 320 -9.43 -14.78 26.22
C ALA A 320 -9.96 -14.65 24.78
N ALA A 321 -9.77 -13.49 24.16
CA ALA A 321 -10.13 -13.25 22.77
C ALA A 321 -9.28 -14.13 21.81
N ARG A 322 -7.98 -14.28 22.10
CA ARG A 322 -7.06 -15.19 21.37
C ARG A 322 -7.50 -16.64 21.43
N GLN A 323 -7.88 -17.13 22.59
CA GLN A 323 -8.33 -18.51 22.78
C GLN A 323 -9.61 -18.81 21.99
N GLN A 324 -10.54 -17.84 21.87
CA GLN A 324 -11.75 -18.01 21.06
C GLN A 324 -11.47 -18.08 19.55
N LEU A 325 -10.40 -17.47 19.05
CA LEU A 325 -10.00 -17.52 17.64
C LEU A 325 -9.21 -18.80 17.29
N LEU A 326 -8.31 -19.25 18.17
CA LEU A 326 -7.46 -20.44 17.97
C LEU A 326 -8.27 -21.73 17.71
N ILE A 327 -9.50 -21.80 18.22
CA ILE A 327 -10.41 -22.95 18.06
C ILE A 327 -10.98 -23.04 16.62
N THR A 328 -10.86 -21.98 15.81
CA THR A 328 -11.48 -21.88 14.46
C THR A 328 -10.50 -22.22 13.31
N ALA A 329 -9.25 -22.58 13.62
CA ALA A 329 -8.15 -22.56 12.65
C ALA A 329 -7.86 -23.92 11.98
N LYS A 330 -8.57 -24.20 10.88
CA LYS A 330 -8.03 -24.93 9.71
C LYS A 330 -8.54 -24.29 8.42
N ARG A 331 -8.28 -23.00 8.25
CA ARG A 331 -8.48 -22.33 6.96
C ARG A 331 -7.44 -22.84 5.98
N TRP A 332 -7.86 -23.24 4.78
CA TRP A 332 -6.92 -23.44 3.69
C TRP A 332 -6.58 -22.10 3.06
N ASP A 333 -5.29 -21.80 3.02
CA ASP A 333 -4.72 -20.62 2.39
C ASP A 333 -3.37 -20.99 1.76
N SER A 334 -2.75 -20.03 1.08
CA SER A 334 -1.44 -20.21 0.43
C SER A 334 -0.31 -20.48 1.43
N SER A 335 -0.50 -20.22 2.74
CA SER A 335 0.50 -20.52 3.77
C SER A 335 0.57 -22.02 4.05
N CYS A 336 -0.54 -22.75 3.97
CA CYS A 336 -0.62 -24.17 4.33
C CYS A 336 -0.93 -25.12 3.15
N LYS A 337 -1.48 -24.62 2.03
CA LYS A 337 -1.83 -25.40 0.83
C LYS A 337 -1.29 -24.74 -0.44
N THR A 338 -1.18 -25.54 -1.50
CA THR A 338 -1.02 -25.02 -2.87
C THR A 338 -2.41 -24.88 -3.48
N ILE A 339 -2.89 -23.65 -3.69
CA ILE A 339 -4.22 -23.40 -4.26
C ILE A 339 -4.11 -23.38 -5.78
N VAL A 340 -4.87 -24.25 -6.44
CA VAL A 340 -5.06 -24.24 -7.90
C VAL A 340 -6.31 -23.42 -8.21
N GLU A 341 -6.10 -22.19 -8.70
CA GLU A 341 -7.18 -21.25 -9.01
C GLU A 341 -8.05 -21.72 -10.18
N PHE A 342 -9.30 -21.25 -10.23
CA PHE A 342 -10.21 -21.56 -11.32
C PHE A 342 -9.84 -20.76 -12.59
N THR A 343 -9.66 -21.45 -13.72
CA THR A 343 -9.37 -20.84 -15.03
C THR A 343 -10.42 -21.20 -16.09
N PRO A 344 -10.85 -20.25 -16.96
CA PRO A 344 -10.52 -18.83 -16.98
C PRO A 344 -11.32 -18.03 -15.93
N ASN A 345 -10.66 -17.07 -15.28
CA ASN A 345 -11.28 -16.16 -14.31
C ASN A 345 -11.67 -14.85 -15.00
N GLU A 346 -12.63 -14.92 -15.94
CA GLU A 346 -13.04 -13.78 -16.77
C GLU A 346 -13.69 -12.64 -15.97
N THR A 347 -14.16 -12.93 -14.76
CA THR A 347 -14.89 -12.00 -13.91
C THR A 347 -14.00 -11.10 -13.06
N MET A 348 -12.75 -11.50 -12.78
CA MET A 348 -11.88 -10.77 -11.85
C MET A 348 -10.96 -9.79 -12.57
N ALA A 349 -11.29 -8.49 -12.45
CA ALA A 349 -10.51 -7.41 -13.03
C ALA A 349 -9.08 -7.40 -12.46
N ASP A 350 -8.10 -6.92 -13.23
CA ASP A 350 -6.70 -6.86 -12.80
C ASP A 350 -6.52 -6.05 -11.50
N LEU A 351 -7.35 -5.01 -11.31
CA LEU A 351 -7.38 -4.21 -10.09
C LEU A 351 -7.80 -5.03 -8.85
N GLU A 352 -8.81 -5.90 -8.96
CA GLU A 352 -9.25 -6.74 -7.85
C GLU A 352 -8.18 -7.76 -7.45
N ARG A 353 -7.49 -8.37 -8.42
CA ARG A 353 -6.39 -9.30 -8.12
C ARG A 353 -5.27 -8.59 -7.34
N SER A 354 -4.93 -7.38 -7.77
CA SER A 354 -3.91 -6.54 -7.13
C SER A 354 -4.29 -6.13 -5.71
N LEU A 355 -5.57 -5.86 -5.45
CA LEU A 355 -6.05 -5.55 -4.09
C LEU A 355 -6.00 -6.79 -3.18
N LEU A 356 -6.44 -7.94 -3.69
CA LEU A 356 -6.41 -9.20 -2.95
C LEU A 356 -4.99 -9.68 -2.63
N SER A 357 -4.00 -9.41 -3.50
CA SER A 357 -2.61 -9.77 -3.20
C SER A 357 -1.98 -8.87 -2.13
N ARG A 358 -2.44 -7.61 -2.01
CA ARG A 358 -2.00 -6.66 -0.95
C ARG A 358 -2.68 -6.91 0.38
N TYR A 359 -3.95 -7.27 0.33
CA TYR A 359 -4.77 -7.45 1.51
C TYR A 359 -4.57 -8.85 2.10
N GLN A 360 -3.85 -8.92 3.21
CA GLN A 360 -3.68 -10.17 3.95
C GLN A 360 -4.50 -10.13 5.23
N ILE A 361 -5.40 -11.11 5.33
CA ILE A 361 -6.16 -11.35 6.56
C ILE A 361 -5.16 -11.81 7.63
N PRO A 362 -5.10 -11.15 8.79
CA PRO A 362 -4.14 -11.51 9.81
C PRO A 362 -4.35 -12.96 10.27
N LEU A 363 -3.27 -13.74 10.20
CA LEU A 363 -3.31 -15.21 10.31
C LEU A 363 -3.39 -15.71 11.76
N SER A 364 -3.24 -14.81 12.74
CA SER A 364 -3.33 -15.15 14.15
C SER A 364 -4.02 -14.06 14.96
N ALA A 365 -4.62 -14.47 16.08
CA ALA A 365 -5.23 -13.59 17.07
C ALA A 365 -4.27 -12.52 17.62
N ASP A 366 -2.97 -12.81 17.64
CA ASP A 366 -1.93 -11.87 18.05
C ASP A 366 -1.82 -10.68 17.08
N GLN A 367 -2.28 -10.81 15.83
CA GLN A 367 -2.26 -9.72 14.88
C GLN A 367 -3.55 -8.88 14.87
N LEU A 368 -4.60 -9.35 15.58
CA LEU A 368 -5.98 -8.87 15.48
C LEU A 368 -6.44 -8.15 16.75
N PHE A 369 -6.03 -8.65 17.90
CA PHE A 369 -6.34 -8.05 19.19
C PHE A 369 -5.18 -7.17 19.62
N THR A 370 -5.09 -6.04 18.95
CA THR A 370 -4.15 -4.95 19.22
C THR A 370 -4.70 -4.05 20.33
N GLN A 371 -3.86 -3.19 20.90
CA GLN A 371 -4.30 -2.22 21.91
C GLN A 371 -5.36 -1.25 21.34
N SER A 372 -5.31 -0.92 20.04
CA SER A 372 -6.29 -0.07 19.37
C SER A 372 -7.72 -0.63 19.41
N VAL A 373 -7.88 -1.94 19.50
CA VAL A 373 -9.20 -2.58 19.67
C VAL A 373 -9.74 -2.38 21.08
N LEU A 374 -8.86 -2.38 22.10
CA LEU A 374 -9.21 -2.20 23.51
C LEU A 374 -9.47 -0.74 23.89
N ASP A 375 -8.97 0.21 23.10
CA ASP A 375 -9.20 1.64 23.32
C ASP A 375 -10.70 1.96 23.40
N LYS A 376 -11.13 2.57 24.50
CA LYS A 376 -12.55 2.87 24.73
C LYS A 376 -13.10 3.95 23.79
N THR A 377 -12.23 4.80 23.22
CA THR A 377 -12.63 5.93 22.38
C THR A 377 -11.85 5.97 21.06
N LEU A 378 -12.55 6.36 19.98
CA LEU A 378 -11.92 6.67 18.69
C LEU A 378 -11.29 8.06 18.78
N THR A 379 -10.02 8.16 18.45
CA THR A 379 -9.25 9.40 18.35
C THR A 379 -8.70 9.53 16.93
N LYS A 380 -8.25 10.73 16.56
CA LYS A 380 -7.62 10.96 15.25
C LYS A 380 -6.41 10.04 15.03
N ASP A 381 -5.66 9.76 16.10
CA ASP A 381 -4.40 9.01 16.04
C ASP A 381 -4.61 7.49 15.99
N ASN A 382 -5.71 6.97 16.58
CA ASN A 382 -6.01 5.53 16.56
C ASN A 382 -7.06 5.11 15.52
N TYR A 383 -7.73 6.07 14.85
CA TYR A 383 -8.86 5.80 13.94
C TYR A 383 -8.51 4.78 12.86
N GLN A 384 -7.42 5.00 12.12
CA GLN A 384 -7.05 4.14 11.00
C GLN A 384 -6.73 2.72 11.48
N ALA A 385 -5.82 2.58 12.45
CA ALA A 385 -5.45 1.27 13.01
C ALA A 385 -6.68 0.54 13.54
N ARG A 386 -7.52 1.22 14.32
CA ARG A 386 -8.73 0.65 14.91
C ARG A 386 -9.74 0.19 13.87
N LEU A 387 -9.99 0.94 12.80
CA LEU A 387 -10.92 0.50 11.75
C LEU A 387 -10.39 -0.71 10.97
N HIS A 388 -9.08 -0.74 10.69
CA HIS A 388 -8.47 -1.93 10.09
C HIS A 388 -8.61 -3.16 11.01
N ASP A 389 -8.32 -3.00 12.30
CA ASP A 389 -8.44 -4.11 13.25
C ASP A 389 -9.89 -4.58 13.42
N LEU A 390 -10.87 -3.66 13.45
CA LEU A 390 -12.29 -4.01 13.46
C LEU A 390 -12.73 -4.75 12.20
N LEU A 391 -12.24 -4.33 11.02
CA LEU A 391 -12.51 -5.00 9.76
C LEU A 391 -11.93 -6.42 9.76
N TYR A 392 -10.72 -6.61 10.27
CA TYR A 392 -10.16 -7.96 10.41
C TYR A 392 -10.95 -8.84 11.39
N ILE A 393 -11.42 -8.27 12.51
CA ILE A 393 -12.29 -8.97 13.46
C ILE A 393 -13.61 -9.38 12.78
N GLU A 394 -14.21 -8.49 12.00
CA GLU A 394 -15.43 -8.77 11.25
C GLU A 394 -15.21 -9.91 10.25
N GLU A 395 -14.15 -9.85 9.44
CA GLU A 395 -13.86 -10.90 8.46
C GLU A 395 -13.64 -12.27 9.09
N ILE A 396 -13.04 -12.32 10.27
CA ILE A 396 -12.84 -13.56 11.00
C ILE A 396 -14.13 -14.07 11.63
N ALA A 397 -14.97 -13.16 12.12
CA ALA A 397 -16.31 -13.53 12.56
C ALA A 397 -17.13 -14.11 11.40
N GLN A 398 -17.07 -13.49 10.22
CA GLN A 398 -17.70 -14.02 9.00
C GLN A 398 -17.11 -15.38 8.61
N TYR A 399 -15.78 -15.52 8.61
CA TYR A 399 -15.11 -16.79 8.35
C TYR A 399 -15.54 -17.87 9.33
N LYS A 400 -15.64 -17.57 10.63
CA LYS A 400 -16.11 -18.50 11.66
C LYS A 400 -17.52 -18.99 11.37
N GLU A 401 -18.42 -18.10 10.95
CA GLU A 401 -19.77 -18.48 10.53
C GLU A 401 -19.74 -19.37 9.28
N VAL A 402 -18.97 -19.01 8.25
CA VAL A 402 -18.85 -19.79 7.00
C VAL A 402 -18.17 -21.14 7.24
N SER A 403 -17.22 -21.23 8.18
CA SER A 403 -16.47 -22.46 8.48
C SER A 403 -17.35 -23.60 8.98
N LYS A 404 -18.58 -23.30 9.44
CA LYS A 404 -19.60 -24.30 9.77
C LYS A 404 -20.01 -25.14 8.55
N PHE A 405 -19.75 -24.67 7.34
CA PHE A 405 -19.96 -25.36 6.07
C PHE A 405 -18.71 -26.06 5.51
N ASN A 406 -17.65 -26.18 6.31
CA ASN A 406 -16.51 -27.04 5.97
C ASN A 406 -16.92 -28.50 6.16
N ILE A 407 -17.36 -29.14 5.08
CA ILE A 407 -17.95 -30.48 5.10
C ILE A 407 -17.15 -31.46 4.25
N LYS A 408 -17.23 -32.75 4.62
CA LYS A 408 -16.77 -33.86 3.80
C LYS A 408 -17.99 -34.50 3.16
N VAL A 409 -18.07 -34.48 1.83
CA VAL A 409 -19.24 -34.90 1.06
C VAL A 409 -18.83 -35.58 -0.23
N ASN A 410 -19.69 -36.47 -0.74
CA ASN A 410 -19.52 -37.00 -2.08
C ASN A 410 -20.07 -35.99 -3.09
N LEU A 411 -19.22 -35.55 -4.00
CA LEU A 411 -19.56 -34.73 -5.16
C LEU A 411 -20.02 -35.63 -6.30
N GLN A 412 -21.23 -35.39 -6.81
CA GLN A 412 -21.72 -36.02 -8.03
C GLN A 412 -21.31 -35.19 -9.24
N LEU A 413 -20.46 -35.75 -10.09
CA LEU A 413 -19.97 -35.12 -11.30
C LEU A 413 -20.97 -35.30 -12.44
N VAL A 414 -21.37 -34.21 -13.09
CA VAL A 414 -22.38 -34.21 -14.16
C VAL A 414 -21.95 -33.30 -15.31
N ASN A 415 -22.33 -33.66 -16.53
CA ASN A 415 -22.14 -32.83 -17.72
C ASN A 415 -23.20 -31.73 -17.86
N SER A 416 -24.34 -31.90 -17.19
CA SER A 416 -25.45 -30.94 -17.27
C SER A 416 -26.36 -31.04 -16.07
N PHE A 417 -27.03 -29.94 -15.75
CA PHE A 417 -28.09 -29.93 -14.75
C PHE A 417 -29.21 -28.96 -15.15
N MET A 418 -30.41 -29.22 -14.62
CA MET A 418 -31.57 -28.36 -14.81
C MET A 418 -31.52 -27.20 -13.82
N LEU A 419 -31.73 -25.97 -14.32
CA LEU A 419 -31.87 -24.80 -13.48
C LEU A 419 -33.15 -24.92 -12.66
N THR A 420 -33.10 -24.50 -11.38
CA THR A 420 -34.27 -24.55 -10.50
C THR A 420 -34.75 -23.13 -10.15
N GLY A 421 -36.06 -22.90 -10.15
CA GLY A 421 -36.67 -21.61 -9.79
C GLY A 421 -37.23 -20.81 -10.98
N ILE A 422 -36.91 -19.52 -11.04
CA ILE A 422 -37.50 -18.55 -12.01
C ILE A 422 -36.93 -18.74 -13.42
N SER A 423 -35.71 -19.29 -13.52
CA SER A 423 -35.02 -19.54 -14.78
C SER A 423 -35.33 -20.96 -15.27
N VAL A 424 -36.04 -21.08 -16.39
CA VAL A 424 -36.30 -22.37 -17.06
C VAL A 424 -35.17 -22.68 -18.03
N GLY A 425 -34.50 -23.82 -17.87
CA GLY A 425 -33.46 -24.27 -18.80
C GLY A 425 -32.54 -25.35 -18.24
N ALA A 426 -31.58 -25.78 -19.06
CA ALA A 426 -30.50 -26.68 -18.67
C ALA A 426 -29.15 -26.00 -18.94
N LYS A 427 -28.21 -26.16 -18.01
CA LYS A 427 -26.81 -25.80 -18.23
C LYS A 427 -26.02 -27.03 -18.64
N TYR A 428 -25.13 -26.85 -19.61
CA TYR A 428 -24.22 -27.89 -20.11
C TYR A 428 -22.78 -27.43 -19.91
N ALA A 429 -21.95 -28.32 -19.38
CA ALA A 429 -20.54 -28.06 -19.19
C ALA A 429 -19.85 -27.97 -20.57
N GLN A 430 -18.93 -27.03 -20.73
CA GLN A 430 -18.25 -26.75 -22.00
C GLN A 430 -16.74 -26.85 -21.83
N ASN A 431 -16.03 -27.04 -22.95
CA ASN A 431 -14.57 -26.96 -23.01
C ASN A 431 -13.83 -27.91 -22.03
N GLY A 432 -14.40 -29.08 -21.77
CA GLY A 432 -13.81 -30.09 -20.87
C GLY A 432 -13.93 -29.77 -19.38
N GLN A 433 -14.75 -28.78 -19.02
CA GLN A 433 -15.18 -28.56 -17.63
C GLN A 433 -16.23 -29.60 -17.22
N LEU A 434 -16.45 -29.74 -15.91
CA LEU A 434 -17.54 -30.54 -15.35
C LEU A 434 -18.29 -29.72 -14.31
N PHE A 435 -19.58 -30.04 -14.13
CA PHE A 435 -20.29 -29.63 -12.95
C PHE A 435 -20.15 -30.68 -11.86
N ALA A 436 -20.10 -30.24 -10.62
CA ALA A 436 -20.20 -31.10 -9.45
C ALA A 436 -21.36 -30.63 -8.59
N ARG A 437 -22.15 -31.53 -8.05
CA ARG A 437 -23.20 -31.17 -7.10
C ARG A 437 -23.12 -32.02 -5.85
N PHE A 438 -23.50 -31.44 -4.73
CA PHE A 438 -23.69 -32.17 -3.49
C PHE A 438 -24.94 -31.70 -2.78
N LYS A 439 -25.51 -32.62 -2.00
CA LYS A 439 -26.64 -32.30 -1.14
C LYS A 439 -26.12 -31.75 0.18
N LEU A 440 -26.75 -30.69 0.64
CA LEU A 440 -26.50 -30.11 1.95
C LEU A 440 -27.16 -30.98 3.04
N THR A 441 -26.46 -31.16 4.15
CA THR A 441 -27.00 -31.85 5.33
C THR A 441 -28.09 -31.03 6.01
N GLU A 442 -27.96 -29.71 5.98
CA GLU A 442 -28.91 -28.75 6.53
C GLU A 442 -29.33 -27.74 5.46
N THR A 443 -30.59 -27.30 5.51
CA THR A 443 -31.12 -26.36 4.51
C THR A 443 -30.45 -25.00 4.64
N LEU A 444 -29.92 -24.49 3.53
CA LEU A 444 -29.38 -23.13 3.46
C LEU A 444 -30.52 -22.10 3.55
N SER A 445 -30.50 -21.28 4.61
CA SER A 445 -31.47 -20.20 4.84
C SER A 445 -30.80 -18.86 5.07
N GLU A 446 -31.31 -17.81 4.42
CA GLU A 446 -30.90 -16.41 4.60
C GLU A 446 -31.27 -15.83 5.98
N ASP A 447 -32.07 -16.56 6.75
CA ASP A 447 -32.44 -16.22 8.14
C ASP A 447 -31.29 -16.49 9.12
N THR A 448 -30.32 -17.32 8.72
CA THR A 448 -29.12 -17.60 9.51
C THR A 448 -27.96 -16.73 9.04
N LEU A 449 -27.07 -16.32 9.95
CA LEU A 449 -25.88 -15.54 9.60
C LEU A 449 -25.02 -16.29 8.57
N ALA A 450 -24.70 -17.55 8.87
CA ALA A 450 -23.88 -18.39 8.02
C ALA A 450 -24.55 -18.67 6.66
N GLY A 451 -25.85 -18.96 6.64
CA GLY A 451 -26.58 -19.20 5.40
C GLY A 451 -26.69 -17.96 4.52
N ARG A 452 -26.92 -16.78 5.10
CA ARG A 452 -26.90 -15.51 4.36
C ARG A 452 -25.55 -15.24 3.71
N LEU A 453 -24.45 -15.45 4.45
CA LEU A 453 -23.10 -15.27 3.91
C LEU A 453 -22.84 -16.22 2.74
N VAL A 454 -23.16 -17.51 2.89
CA VAL A 454 -22.98 -18.49 1.81
C VAL A 454 -23.85 -18.16 0.60
N MET A 455 -25.11 -17.77 0.78
CA MET A 455 -26.01 -17.45 -0.34
C MET A 455 -25.58 -16.19 -1.09
N THR A 456 -25.14 -15.14 -0.39
CA THR A 456 -24.95 -13.80 -0.98
C THR A 456 -23.50 -13.42 -1.27
N LYS A 457 -22.51 -13.99 -0.57
CA LYS A 457 -21.10 -13.54 -0.63
C LYS A 457 -20.09 -14.63 -1.02
N VAL A 458 -20.40 -15.91 -0.85
CA VAL A 458 -19.49 -17.00 -1.24
C VAL A 458 -19.66 -17.32 -2.72
N HIS A 459 -18.61 -17.21 -3.51
CA HIS A 459 -18.66 -17.43 -4.97
C HIS A 459 -17.84 -18.64 -5.44
N SER A 460 -16.93 -19.13 -4.60
CA SER A 460 -16.12 -20.32 -4.87
C SER A 460 -15.87 -21.09 -3.58
N VAL A 461 -15.44 -22.34 -3.73
CA VAL A 461 -15.03 -23.24 -2.65
C VAL A 461 -13.69 -23.88 -2.99
N LEU A 462 -12.92 -24.23 -1.98
CA LEU A 462 -11.71 -25.04 -2.14
C LEU A 462 -12.06 -26.51 -1.90
N VAL A 463 -11.66 -27.36 -2.85
CA VAL A 463 -11.94 -28.80 -2.85
C VAL A 463 -10.62 -29.55 -2.70
N LEU A 464 -10.59 -30.51 -1.77
CA LEU A 464 -9.52 -31.49 -1.65
C LEU A 464 -10.11 -32.87 -1.92
N PRO A 465 -9.81 -33.50 -3.07
CA PRO A 465 -10.22 -34.86 -3.36
C PRO A 465 -9.59 -35.84 -2.35
N LEU A 466 -10.40 -36.69 -1.75
CA LEU A 466 -9.92 -37.73 -0.86
C LEU A 466 -9.61 -38.98 -1.70
N ALA A 467 -8.32 -39.30 -1.82
CA ALA A 467 -7.91 -40.49 -2.54
C ALA A 467 -8.52 -41.75 -1.91
N ARG A 468 -9.01 -42.67 -2.75
CA ARG A 468 -9.30 -44.04 -2.32
C ARG A 468 -7.99 -44.67 -1.84
N GLU A 469 -8.04 -45.31 -0.68
CA GLU A 469 -6.92 -45.99 -0.02
C GLU A 469 -6.06 -46.75 -1.04
N GLY A 470 -4.81 -46.31 -1.27
CA GLY A 470 -3.89 -46.95 -2.22
C GLY A 470 -2.81 -46.04 -2.80
N PHE A 471 -3.05 -44.73 -2.90
CA PHE A 471 -2.01 -43.74 -3.19
C PHE A 471 -1.62 -43.03 -1.89
N SER A 472 -0.38 -43.17 -1.45
CA SER A 472 0.16 -42.31 -0.39
C SER A 472 0.24 -40.88 -0.93
N SER A 473 -0.87 -40.15 -0.81
CA SER A 473 -1.02 -38.75 -1.22
C SER A 473 -0.43 -37.78 -0.19
N HIS A 474 0.46 -38.25 0.69
CA HIS A 474 1.25 -37.32 1.47
C HIS A 474 2.31 -36.74 0.55
N PRO A 475 2.29 -35.42 0.30
CA PRO A 475 3.28 -34.79 -0.55
C PRO A 475 4.68 -35.06 0.04
N PRO A 476 5.73 -35.11 -0.82
CA PRO A 476 7.10 -35.23 -0.35
C PRO A 476 7.42 -34.18 0.73
N PRO A 477 8.35 -34.46 1.66
CA PRO A 477 8.77 -33.48 2.66
C PRO A 477 9.12 -32.14 1.99
N GLY A 478 8.42 -31.06 2.37
CA GLY A 478 8.61 -29.72 1.82
C GLY A 478 7.63 -29.30 0.71
N VAL A 479 6.73 -30.17 0.24
CA VAL A 479 5.69 -29.82 -0.74
C VAL A 479 4.33 -29.68 -0.05
N LYS A 480 3.63 -28.57 -0.27
CA LYS A 480 2.28 -28.32 0.28
C LYS A 480 1.22 -29.11 -0.51
N GLU A 481 0.27 -29.72 0.19
CA GLU A 481 -0.87 -30.43 -0.43
C GLU A 481 -1.68 -29.47 -1.32
N ARG A 482 -2.08 -29.95 -2.50
CA ARG A 482 -2.82 -29.16 -3.49
C ARG A 482 -4.32 -29.21 -3.19
N VAL A 483 -4.96 -28.05 -3.26
CA VAL A 483 -6.43 -27.89 -3.17
C VAL A 483 -6.89 -27.11 -4.39
N TYR A 484 -8.09 -27.41 -4.88
CA TYR A 484 -8.57 -26.91 -6.16
C TYR A 484 -9.75 -25.98 -5.95
N GLU A 485 -9.72 -24.81 -6.55
CA GLU A 485 -10.84 -23.89 -6.53
C GLU A 485 -11.94 -24.37 -7.50
N ALA A 486 -13.16 -24.45 -6.99
CA ALA A 486 -14.37 -24.69 -7.78
C ALA A 486 -15.33 -23.52 -7.60
N VAL A 487 -15.82 -22.96 -8.70
CA VAL A 487 -16.74 -21.82 -8.68
C VAL A 487 -18.15 -22.31 -8.39
N ILE A 488 -18.90 -21.60 -7.56
CA ILE A 488 -20.31 -21.91 -7.33
C ILE A 488 -21.13 -21.39 -8.51
N GLU A 489 -21.76 -22.31 -9.22
CA GLU A 489 -22.57 -22.02 -10.39
C GLU A 489 -24.04 -21.75 -10.02
N GLU A 490 -24.59 -22.51 -9.07
CA GLU A 490 -25.94 -22.34 -8.56
C GLU A 490 -26.03 -22.78 -7.10
N LYS A 491 -26.86 -22.07 -6.32
CA LYS A 491 -27.17 -22.39 -4.92
C LYS A 491 -28.66 -22.58 -4.82
N THR A 492 -29.06 -23.72 -4.27
CA THR A 492 -30.45 -24.02 -3.94
C THR A 492 -30.55 -24.28 -2.44
N LYS A 493 -31.77 -24.43 -1.91
CA LYS A 493 -31.96 -24.75 -0.49
C LYS A 493 -31.32 -26.07 -0.06
N GLU A 494 -31.23 -27.03 -0.99
CA GLU A 494 -30.77 -28.41 -0.71
C GLU A 494 -29.48 -28.79 -1.42
N TYR A 495 -29.11 -28.12 -2.50
CA TYR A 495 -27.96 -28.47 -3.34
C TYR A 495 -27.11 -27.24 -3.64
N ILE A 496 -25.80 -27.44 -3.69
CA ILE A 496 -24.85 -26.50 -4.29
C ILE A 496 -24.29 -27.15 -5.56
N PHE A 497 -24.30 -26.39 -6.65
CA PHE A 497 -23.72 -26.75 -7.92
C PHE A 497 -22.42 -25.97 -8.09
N LEU A 498 -21.34 -26.72 -8.29
CA LEU A 498 -20.00 -26.23 -8.51
C LEU A 498 -19.63 -26.44 -9.98
N ARG A 499 -18.75 -25.59 -10.48
CA ARG A 499 -18.08 -25.72 -11.77
C ARG A 499 -16.60 -25.95 -11.54
N ILE A 500 -16.08 -27.01 -12.15
CA ILE A 500 -14.69 -27.45 -12.05
C ILE A 500 -14.00 -27.14 -13.38
N CYS A 501 -12.83 -26.49 -13.32
CA CYS A 501 -12.09 -26.11 -14.53
C CYS A 501 -11.51 -27.35 -15.22
N LYS A 502 -11.26 -27.21 -16.54
CA LYS A 502 -10.73 -28.29 -17.38
C LYS A 502 -9.41 -28.85 -16.84
N ASP A 503 -8.50 -27.97 -16.43
CA ASP A 503 -7.17 -28.37 -15.97
C ASP A 503 -7.27 -29.22 -14.69
N CYS A 504 -8.17 -28.85 -13.78
CA CYS A 504 -8.49 -29.64 -12.58
C CYS A 504 -9.12 -30.98 -12.94
N CYS A 505 -10.07 -31.02 -13.89
CA CYS A 505 -10.65 -32.29 -14.35
C CYS A 505 -9.59 -33.22 -14.95
N VAL A 506 -8.64 -32.68 -15.72
CA VAL A 506 -7.54 -33.45 -16.33
C VAL A 506 -6.55 -33.94 -15.27
N GLU A 507 -6.10 -33.06 -14.37
CA GLU A 507 -5.13 -33.37 -13.32
C GLU A 507 -5.66 -34.44 -12.36
N LEU A 508 -6.95 -34.37 -12.01
CA LEU A 508 -7.61 -35.32 -11.10
C LEU A 508 -8.23 -36.53 -11.81
N GLY A 509 -8.19 -36.60 -13.13
CA GLY A 509 -8.81 -37.68 -13.91
C GLY A 509 -10.33 -37.79 -13.72
N LEU A 510 -11.01 -36.66 -13.55
CA LEU A 510 -12.45 -36.60 -13.32
C LEU A 510 -13.22 -36.94 -14.60
N LEU A 511 -14.28 -37.73 -14.45
CA LEU A 511 -15.17 -38.13 -15.52
C LEU A 511 -16.62 -37.86 -15.11
N PRO A 512 -17.50 -37.52 -16.06
CA PRO A 512 -18.92 -37.32 -15.78
C PRO A 512 -19.58 -38.61 -15.28
N ASP A 513 -20.70 -38.45 -14.58
CA ASP A 513 -21.52 -39.52 -14.03
C ASP A 513 -20.76 -40.41 -13.03
N ARG A 514 -19.82 -39.81 -12.31
CA ARG A 514 -19.05 -40.43 -11.23
C ARG A 514 -19.19 -39.65 -9.94
N GLU A 515 -18.89 -40.32 -8.84
CA GLU A 515 -18.75 -39.69 -7.53
C GLU A 515 -17.28 -39.45 -7.19
N LEU A 516 -16.99 -38.25 -6.70
CA LEU A 516 -15.72 -37.85 -6.11
C LEU A 516 -15.95 -37.65 -4.60
N GLN A 517 -15.08 -38.22 -3.75
CA GLN A 517 -15.19 -38.07 -2.30
C GLN A 517 -14.29 -36.96 -1.76
#